data_AF-A0A9D1ISW4-F1
#
_entry.id   AF-A0A9D1ISW4-F1
#
_cell.length_a   1.000
_cell.length_b   1.000
_cell.length_c   1.000
_cell.angle_alpha   90.00
_cell.angle_beta   90.00
_cell.angle_gamma   90.00
#
_symmetry.space_group_name_H-M   'P 1'
#
loop_
_entity.id
_entity.type
_entity.pdbx_description
1 polymer ?
#
loop_
_entity_poly.entity_id
_entity_poly.type
_entity_poly.pdbx_seq_one_letter_code
_entity_poly.pdbx_strand_id
1 'polypeptide(L)' 'MTFDKVKAILIDQLDVDEDKVTMDASIFDDLGADSLDVVDLVMSLE' A
#
# COMPACT_ATOMS: atom_id res chain seq x y z
N MET A 1 -1.33 9.62 10.90
CA MET A 1 -2.14 8.59 10.22
C MET A 1 -1.81 7.23 10.82
N THR A 2 -2.80 6.39 11.09
CA THR A 2 -2.59 5.02 11.59
C THR A 2 -2.30 4.08 10.43
N PHE A 3 -1.49 3.05 10.66
CA PHE A 3 -1.18 2.00 9.66
C PHE A 3 -2.44 1.45 9.01
N ASP A 4 -3.53 1.28 9.76
CA ASP A 4 -4.82 0.79 9.24
C ASP A 4 -5.41 1.64 8.10
N LYS A 5 -5.21 2.97 8.10
CA LYS A 5 -5.65 3.81 6.98
C LYS A 5 -4.79 3.60 5.75
N VAL A 6 -3.48 3.49 5.92
CA VAL A 6 -2.54 3.22 4.82
C VAL A 6 -2.82 1.84 4.24
N LYS A 7 -3.06 0.87 5.11
CA LYS A 7 -3.44 -0.50 4.77
C LYS A 7 -4.71 -0.53 3.93
N ALA A 8 -5.76 0.15 4.36
CA ALA A 8 -7.02 0.23 3.61
C ALA A 8 -6.84 0.87 2.23
N ILE A 9 -6.03 1.94 2.12
CA ILE A 9 -5.73 2.58 0.82
C ILE A 9 -4.95 1.62 -0.07
N LEU A 10 -3.95 0.92 0.46
CA LEU A 10 -3.15 -0.06 -0.30
C LEU A 10 -4.00 -1.21 -0.82
N ILE A 11 -4.90 -1.76 0.01
CA ILE A 11 -5.83 -2.84 -0.39
C ILE A 11 -6.72 -2.37 -1.55
N ASP A 12 -7.26 -1.15 -1.46
CA ASP A 12 -8.21 -0.61 -2.43
C ASP A 12 -7.53 -0.11 -3.73
N GLN A 13 -6.32 0.45 -3.65
CA GLN A 13 -5.54 0.91 -4.82
C GLN A 13 -4.83 -0.22 -5.55
N LEU A 14 -4.21 -1.15 -4.82
CA LEU A 14 -3.39 -2.21 -5.40
C LEU A 14 -4.17 -3.51 -5.62
N ASP A 15 -5.45 -3.58 -5.21
CA ASP A 15 -6.30 -4.77 -5.29
C ASP A 15 -5.62 -6.02 -4.67
N VAL A 16 -5.03 -5.81 -3.49
CA VAL A 16 -4.26 -6.82 -2.76
C VAL A 16 -4.97 -7.22 -1.47
N ASP A 17 -4.83 -8.49 -1.09
CA ASP A 17 -5.41 -8.99 0.15
C ASP A 17 -4.86 -8.27 1.37
N GLU A 18 -5.75 -8.01 2.34
CA GLU A 18 -5.39 -7.41 3.62
C GLU A 18 -4.30 -8.19 4.36
N ASP A 19 -4.29 -9.50 4.18
CA ASP A 19 -3.34 -10.43 4.81
C ASP A 19 -1.92 -10.28 4.25
N LYS A 20 -1.77 -9.74 3.04
CA LYS A 20 -0.47 -9.45 2.42
C LYS A 20 0.10 -8.13 2.89
N VAL A 21 -0.73 -7.17 3.30
CA VAL A 21 -0.29 -5.85 3.75
C VAL A 21 0.15 -5.94 5.21
N THR A 22 1.37 -6.43 5.44
CA THR A 22 2.00 -6.48 6.77
C THR A 22 2.99 -5.34 6.96
N MET A 23 3.40 -5.05 8.21
CA MET A 23 4.43 -4.02 8.44
C MET A 23 5.80 -4.40 7.86
N ASP A 24 6.02 -5.68 7.60
CA ASP A 24 7.25 -6.21 7.02
C ASP A 24 7.14 -6.46 5.51
N ALA A 25 5.95 -6.25 4.92
CA ALA A 25 5.71 -6.50 3.50
C ALA A 25 6.40 -5.45 2.62
N SER A 26 7.02 -5.91 1.54
CA SER A 26 7.57 -5.07 0.48
C SER A 26 6.43 -4.61 -0.44
N ILE A 27 6.25 -3.29 -0.56
CA ILE A 27 5.24 -2.71 -1.46
C ILE A 27 5.51 -3.11 -2.93
N PHE A 28 6.78 -3.23 -3.32
CA PHE A 28 7.17 -3.63 -4.67
C PHE A 28 7.12 -5.15 -4.89
N ASP A 29 7.70 -5.93 -3.96
CA ASP A 29 7.87 -7.37 -4.18
C ASP A 29 6.66 -8.19 -3.74
N ASP A 30 6.00 -7.81 -2.64
CA ASP A 30 4.88 -8.58 -2.06
C ASP A 30 3.52 -8.07 -2.52
N LEU A 31 3.38 -6.75 -2.66
CA LEU A 31 2.14 -6.11 -3.15
C LEU A 31 2.16 -5.85 -4.66
N GLY A 32 3.31 -6.03 -5.33
CA GLY A 32 3.42 -5.87 -6.77
C GLY A 32 3.19 -4.45 -7.26
N ALA A 33 3.30 -3.45 -6.37
CA ALA A 33 3.14 -2.05 -6.72
C ALA A 33 4.34 -1.57 -7.54
N ASP A 34 4.09 -0.63 -8.45
CA ASP A 34 5.13 0.03 -9.20
C ASP A 34 5.59 1.34 -8.55
N SER A 35 6.58 2.01 -9.17
CA SER A 35 7.09 3.27 -8.65
C SER A 35 6.08 4.42 -8.70
N LEU A 36 5.08 4.35 -9.58
CA LEU A 36 4.02 5.36 -9.70
C LEU A 36 2.98 5.16 -8.59
N ASP A 37 2.60 3.92 -8.32
CA ASP A 37 1.66 3.58 -7.24
C ASP A 37 2.13 4.12 -5.89
N VAL A 38 3.43 4.01 -5.60
CA VAL A 38 4.03 4.54 -4.37
C VAL A 38 4.01 6.06 -4.32
N VAL A 39 4.22 6.74 -5.45
CA VAL A 39 4.15 8.20 -5.52
C VAL A 39 2.72 8.68 -5.27
N ASP A 40 1.73 8.03 -5.88
CA ASP A 40 0.31 8.33 -5.71
C ASP A 40 -0.16 8.08 -4.27
N LEU A 41 0.33 7.01 -3.63
CA LEU A 41 0.09 6.72 -2.23
C LEU A 41 0.62 7.84 -1.32
N VAL A 42 1.86 8.29 -1.54
CA VAL A 42 2.46 9.38 -0.77
C VAL A 42 1.70 10.69 -0.98
N MET A 43 1.30 11.00 -2.22
CA MET A 43 0.48 12.18 -2.55
C MET A 43 -0.91 12.12 -1.91
N SER A 44 -1.47 10.93 -1.70
CA SER A 44 -2.75 10.72 -1.03
C SER A 44 -2.66 10.82 0.50
N LEU A 45 -1.45 10.68 1.05
CA LEU A 45 -1.13 10.75 2.47
C LEU A 45 -0.58 12.11 2.91
N GLU A 46 -0.07 12.91 1.98
CA GLU A 46 0.34 14.32 2.19
C GLU A 46 -0.88 15.23 2.49
#